data_AF-A0A2W7RJL8-F1
#
_entry.id   AF-A0A2W7RJL8-F1
#
_cell.length_a   1.000
_cell.length_b   1.000
_cell.length_c   1.000
_cell.angle_alpha   90.00
_cell.angle_beta   90.00
_cell.angle_gamma   90.00
#
_symmetry.space_group_name_H-M   'P 1'
#
loop_
_entity.id
_entity.type
_entity.pdbx_description
1 polymer ?
#
loop_
_entity_poly.entity_id
_entity_poly.type
_entity_poly.pdbx_seq_one_letter_code
_entity_poly.pdbx_strand_id
1 'polypeptide(L)'
;MKLFKFCLPFFLILSFICALGAQEIPVPVKTDTSTLAQAYINLYLTETYFDSLPSARIKKILAFENDELKSINDRTFIRVNSTLYNFTNALFYQNQSKFYFHEQGEITRSFLRRLKSNLGRGISYYNAAKIDQFGTFQKERSMLYEMIKFDSESNNELNSEIRSLKSKFNTLFNEDIFPDFKRVFLAAKNSDSFYLDSLSYFSNIYDMPLSREILRNTPDFKPFSFENSNFIKPEYIADSRLDIISRYIQLKYLASKKTRVSRNFNKTFLYDAYDDFIRQVRMENDQFIREELNSRVCKMLLNELTSKFPRDKELDEMANAMPPMAMVNLPPTNMQNYFFPNPAPLGSAKLIISNYKPSLSTLGQVDSFLSTNFNGAGFKNELHYYYAMDGFALTTTLEKFNKDGSAVPIERRFIKNLGGEGKFSFYETFKSMFFNIESEYRMFALIIASKSAAISNEGMSAGFAGQILENSYDALPVDLKTKNLPIKTLSVFVYHFHQNDIGEVPELDLSGSLTVSDHLKSAGLSQIIQ
;
A
#
# COMPACT_ATOMS: atom_id res chain seq x y z
N MET A 1 -79.75 -26.32 17.99
CA MET A 1 -80.33 -25.24 18.84
C MET A 1 -79.48 -25.10 20.10
N LYS A 2 -79.13 -23.85 20.45
CA LYS A 2 -78.50 -23.37 21.70
C LYS A 2 -76.99 -23.69 21.84
N LEU A 3 -76.13 -22.73 21.53
CA LEU A 3 -75.67 -21.59 22.37
C LEU A 3 -74.64 -22.04 23.41
N PHE A 4 -73.34 -21.85 23.12
CA PHE A 4 -72.43 -21.18 24.04
C PHE A 4 -71.26 -20.58 23.26
N LYS A 5 -71.11 -19.28 23.42
CA LYS A 5 -70.22 -18.35 22.72
C LYS A 5 -69.17 -17.88 23.73
N PHE A 6 -67.95 -17.65 23.24
CA PHE A 6 -66.93 -16.72 23.75
C PHE A 6 -66.33 -16.97 25.15
N CYS A 7 -65.05 -17.35 25.17
CA CYS A 7 -63.97 -16.71 25.97
C CYS A 7 -62.67 -17.52 25.86
N LEU A 8 -61.99 -17.44 24.71
CA LEU A 8 -60.53 -17.69 24.59
C LEU A 8 -60.12 -17.27 23.17
N PRO A 9 -59.57 -16.05 22.99
CA PRO A 9 -58.12 -16.01 22.81
C PRO A 9 -57.54 -14.72 23.41
N PHE A 10 -56.91 -14.79 24.58
CA PHE A 10 -56.11 -13.64 25.08
C PHE A 10 -54.80 -14.05 25.77
N PHE A 11 -54.38 -15.32 25.66
CA PHE A 11 -53.17 -15.81 26.34
C PHE A 11 -52.04 -16.28 25.40
N LEU A 12 -52.05 -15.85 24.13
CA LEU A 12 -50.99 -16.14 23.16
C LEU A 12 -50.53 -14.90 22.37
N ILE A 13 -50.59 -13.70 22.97
CA ILE A 13 -49.97 -12.46 22.44
C ILE A 13 -49.29 -11.68 23.58
N LEU A 14 -48.54 -12.36 24.45
CA LEU A 14 -47.75 -11.69 25.50
C LEU A 14 -46.36 -12.31 25.73
N SER A 15 -45.88 -13.12 24.79
CA SER A 15 -44.52 -13.68 24.78
C SER A 15 -43.59 -13.04 23.72
N PHE A 16 -43.98 -11.90 23.13
CA PHE A 16 -43.21 -11.20 22.08
C PHE A 16 -42.81 -9.74 22.41
N ILE A 17 -42.85 -9.31 23.69
CA ILE A 17 -42.43 -7.95 24.10
C ILE A 17 -41.40 -7.99 25.25
N CYS A 18 -40.51 -8.98 25.22
CA CYS A 18 -39.18 -8.83 25.82
C CYS A 18 -38.15 -9.05 24.72
N ALA A 19 -38.19 -8.20 23.69
CA ALA A 19 -36.97 -7.88 22.98
C ALA A 19 -36.05 -7.26 24.03
N LEU A 20 -35.16 -8.08 24.59
CA LEU A 20 -33.91 -7.60 25.16
C LEU A 20 -33.39 -6.59 24.14
N GLY A 21 -33.35 -5.32 24.52
CA GLY A 21 -32.68 -4.31 23.71
C GLY A 21 -31.25 -4.78 23.59
N ALA A 22 -30.94 -5.46 22.48
CA ALA A 22 -29.59 -5.52 21.96
C ALA A 22 -29.15 -4.07 21.95
N GLN A 23 -28.25 -3.72 22.88
CA GLN A 23 -27.65 -2.41 22.92
C GLN A 23 -27.25 -2.13 21.47
N GLU A 24 -27.82 -1.09 20.86
CA GLU A 24 -27.40 -0.63 19.55
C GLU A 24 -25.90 -0.39 19.70
N ILE A 25 -25.10 -1.37 19.27
CA ILE A 25 -23.66 -1.22 19.23
C ILE A 25 -23.49 -0.01 18.33
N PRO A 26 -23.00 1.13 18.85
CA PRO A 26 -22.90 2.33 18.05
C PRO A 26 -22.08 1.94 16.83
N VAL A 27 -22.66 2.13 15.64
CA VAL A 27 -22.00 1.82 14.37
C VAL A 27 -20.60 2.41 14.48
N PRO A 28 -19.54 1.57 14.45
CA PRO A 28 -18.19 2.04 14.72
C PRO A 28 -17.92 3.21 13.79
N VAL A 29 -17.44 4.31 14.38
CA VAL A 29 -17.19 5.54 13.63
C VAL A 29 -16.05 5.23 12.67
N LYS A 30 -16.37 4.98 11.38
CA LYS A 30 -15.45 4.57 10.30
C LYS A 30 -14.33 5.58 9.96
N THR A 31 -14.11 6.57 10.80
CA THR A 31 -13.04 7.58 10.68
C THR A 31 -11.95 7.28 11.69
N ASP A 32 -11.50 6.03 11.74
CA ASP A 32 -10.43 5.60 12.62
C ASP A 32 -9.17 5.20 11.83
N THR A 33 -8.05 5.23 12.54
CA THR A 33 -6.74 4.93 11.97
C THR A 33 -6.62 3.45 11.58
N SER A 34 -7.38 2.57 12.23
CA SER A 34 -7.44 1.13 11.92
C SER A 34 -8.03 0.84 10.55
N THR A 35 -9.13 1.49 10.18
CA THR A 35 -9.79 1.32 8.87
C THR A 35 -8.82 1.71 7.75
N LEU A 36 -8.14 2.86 7.89
CA LEU A 36 -7.15 3.30 6.92
C LEU A 36 -5.92 2.35 6.85
N ALA A 37 -5.44 1.91 8.00
CA ALA A 37 -4.32 0.96 8.08
C ALA A 37 -4.66 -0.38 7.44
N GLN A 38 -5.87 -0.90 7.64
CA GLN A 38 -6.34 -2.13 7.02
C GLN A 38 -6.44 -1.99 5.50
N ALA A 39 -7.04 -0.88 5.02
CA ALA A 39 -7.14 -0.61 3.59
C ALA A 39 -5.75 -0.57 2.93
N TYR A 40 -4.78 0.07 3.59
CA TYR A 40 -3.39 0.07 3.17
C TYR A 40 -2.83 -1.36 3.05
N ILE A 41 -2.94 -2.18 4.09
CA ILE A 41 -2.40 -3.55 4.10
C ILE A 41 -3.04 -4.39 3.00
N ASN A 42 -4.36 -4.34 2.86
CA ASN A 42 -5.10 -5.11 1.86
C ASN A 42 -4.68 -4.74 0.43
N LEU A 43 -4.53 -3.44 0.15
CA LEU A 43 -4.11 -2.95 -1.17
C LEU A 43 -2.62 -3.24 -1.44
N TYR A 44 -1.77 -3.12 -0.43
CA TYR A 44 -0.35 -3.44 -0.55
C TYR A 44 -0.14 -4.94 -0.81
N LEU A 45 -0.79 -5.83 -0.05
CA LEU A 45 -0.79 -7.27 -0.30
C LEU A 45 -1.37 -7.62 -1.68
N THR A 46 -2.42 -6.92 -2.11
CA THR A 46 -2.99 -7.12 -3.45
C THR A 46 -1.96 -6.81 -4.53
N GLU A 47 -1.15 -5.75 -4.36
CA GLU A 47 -0.10 -5.43 -5.33
C GLU A 47 1.05 -6.46 -5.28
N THR A 48 1.53 -6.81 -4.08
CA THR A 48 2.60 -7.81 -3.91
C THR A 48 2.26 -9.16 -4.55
N TYR A 49 0.99 -9.57 -4.46
CA TYR A 49 0.53 -10.88 -4.93
C TYR A 49 -0.30 -10.81 -6.21
N PHE A 50 -0.32 -9.67 -6.89
CA PHE A 50 -1.25 -9.36 -7.98
C PHE A 50 -1.35 -10.50 -9.01
N ASP A 51 -0.21 -10.98 -9.50
CA ASP A 51 -0.15 -12.00 -10.56
C ASP A 51 -0.53 -13.41 -10.10
N SER A 52 -0.57 -13.65 -8.79
CA SER A 52 -0.96 -14.94 -8.20
C SER A 52 -2.41 -14.98 -7.73
N LEU A 53 -3.08 -13.82 -7.66
CA LEU A 53 -4.47 -13.72 -7.21
C LEU A 53 -5.44 -13.91 -8.40
N PRO A 54 -6.54 -14.68 -8.22
CA PRO A 54 -7.59 -14.75 -9.24
C PRO A 54 -8.24 -13.39 -9.50
N SER A 55 -8.57 -13.07 -10.75
CA SER A 55 -9.20 -11.79 -11.13
C SER A 55 -10.48 -11.49 -10.35
N ALA A 56 -11.31 -12.51 -10.11
CA ALA A 56 -12.53 -12.36 -9.31
C ALA A 56 -12.24 -11.90 -7.88
N ARG A 57 -11.09 -12.30 -7.32
CA ARG A 57 -10.65 -11.91 -5.98
C ARG A 57 -10.14 -10.48 -5.96
N ILE A 58 -9.27 -10.10 -6.90
CA ILE A 58 -8.80 -8.70 -7.02
C ILE A 58 -9.99 -7.75 -7.18
N LYS A 59 -10.98 -8.12 -8.01
CA LYS A 59 -12.20 -7.33 -8.20
C LYS A 59 -12.98 -7.11 -6.89
N LYS A 60 -13.12 -8.15 -6.05
CA LYS A 60 -13.80 -8.05 -4.76
C LYS A 60 -13.05 -7.13 -3.79
N ILE A 61 -11.73 -7.30 -3.67
CA ILE A 61 -10.89 -6.45 -2.80
C ILE A 61 -10.99 -4.99 -3.25
N LEU A 62 -10.81 -4.70 -4.54
CA LEU A 62 -10.91 -3.34 -5.05
C LEU A 62 -12.31 -2.72 -4.85
N ALA A 63 -13.38 -3.51 -4.95
CA ALA A 63 -14.72 -3.01 -4.67
C ALA A 63 -14.89 -2.63 -3.19
N PHE A 64 -14.48 -3.53 -2.28
CA PHE A 64 -14.54 -3.33 -0.83
C PHE A 64 -13.69 -2.11 -0.40
N GLU A 65 -12.43 -2.06 -0.81
CA GLU A 65 -11.51 -0.98 -0.40
C GLU A 65 -11.92 0.38 -0.97
N ASN A 66 -12.55 0.42 -2.15
CA ASN A 66 -13.14 1.64 -2.67
C ASN A 66 -14.24 2.19 -1.74
N ASP A 67 -15.06 1.32 -1.16
CA ASP A 67 -16.17 1.72 -0.31
C ASP A 67 -15.67 2.14 1.08
N GLU A 68 -14.69 1.42 1.63
CA GLU A 68 -14.02 1.81 2.88
C GLU A 68 -13.30 3.15 2.76
N LEU A 69 -12.48 3.36 1.72
CA LEU A 69 -11.79 4.64 1.50
C LEU A 69 -12.75 5.82 1.29
N LYS A 70 -13.91 5.60 0.63
CA LYS A 70 -14.94 6.64 0.47
C LYS A 70 -15.68 6.95 1.76
N SER A 71 -15.75 6.00 2.68
CA SER A 71 -16.40 6.19 3.98
C SER A 71 -15.60 7.13 4.90
N ILE A 72 -14.28 7.22 4.69
CA ILE A 72 -13.39 8.16 5.38
C ILE A 72 -13.61 9.56 4.80
N ASN A 73 -14.52 10.34 5.39
CA ASN A 73 -14.89 11.67 4.93
C ASN A 73 -14.57 12.82 5.93
N ASP A 74 -14.09 12.48 7.13
CA ASP A 74 -13.66 13.48 8.12
C ASP A 74 -12.39 14.21 7.62
N ARG A 75 -12.56 15.50 7.33
CA ARG A 75 -11.47 16.37 6.81
C ARG A 75 -10.34 16.55 7.81
N THR A 76 -10.62 16.58 9.10
CA THR A 76 -9.61 16.69 10.15
C THR A 76 -8.78 15.42 10.19
N PHE A 77 -9.44 14.25 10.19
CA PHE A 77 -8.78 12.95 10.13
C PHE A 77 -7.90 12.82 8.88
N ILE A 78 -8.44 13.14 7.69
CA ILE A 78 -7.69 13.09 6.41
C ILE A 78 -6.49 14.02 6.46
N ARG A 79 -6.61 15.23 7.03
CA ARG A 79 -5.49 16.16 7.14
C ARG A 79 -4.39 15.61 8.04
N VAL A 80 -4.75 15.06 9.19
CA VAL A 80 -3.82 14.46 10.16
C VAL A 80 -3.11 13.24 9.56
N ASN A 81 -3.84 12.38 8.86
CA ASN A 81 -3.33 11.14 8.25
C ASN A 81 -3.03 11.28 6.75
N SER A 82 -2.78 12.50 6.27
CA SER A 82 -2.79 12.80 4.82
C SER A 82 -1.76 11.99 4.03
N THR A 83 -0.58 11.76 4.59
CA THR A 83 0.45 10.91 3.96
C THR A 83 -0.05 9.49 3.71
N LEU A 84 -0.48 8.78 4.76
CA LEU A 84 -0.96 7.40 4.65
C LEU A 84 -2.25 7.33 3.82
N TYR A 85 -3.19 8.27 4.00
CA TYR A 85 -4.43 8.34 3.25
C TYR A 85 -4.19 8.49 1.74
N ASN A 86 -3.33 9.44 1.37
CA ASN A 86 -2.98 9.67 -0.03
C ASN A 86 -2.18 8.49 -0.60
N PHE A 87 -1.24 7.92 0.16
CA PHE A 87 -0.50 6.74 -0.28
C PHE A 87 -1.41 5.53 -0.54
N THR A 88 -2.37 5.30 0.35
CA THR A 88 -3.35 4.21 0.23
C THR A 88 -4.25 4.41 -0.99
N ASN A 89 -4.71 5.65 -1.24
CA ASN A 89 -5.44 5.96 -2.47
C ASN A 89 -4.57 5.77 -3.73
N ALA A 90 -3.27 6.08 -3.66
CA ALA A 90 -2.36 5.84 -4.77
C ALA A 90 -2.23 4.34 -5.10
N LEU A 91 -2.06 3.49 -4.08
CA LEU A 91 -2.10 2.02 -4.21
C LEU A 91 -3.41 1.55 -4.83
N PHE A 92 -4.55 2.05 -4.35
CA PHE A 92 -5.87 1.70 -4.89
C PHE A 92 -5.96 1.96 -6.40
N TYR A 93 -5.64 3.19 -6.83
CA TYR A 93 -5.72 3.55 -8.25
C TYR A 93 -4.67 2.86 -9.11
N GLN A 94 -3.49 2.55 -8.57
CA GLN A 94 -2.46 1.77 -9.24
C GLN A 94 -2.95 0.33 -9.47
N ASN A 95 -3.39 -0.37 -8.43
CA ASN A 95 -3.94 -1.73 -8.51
C ASN A 95 -5.13 -1.81 -9.46
N GLN A 96 -6.03 -0.82 -9.40
CA GLN A 96 -7.19 -0.75 -10.30
C GLN A 96 -6.78 -0.53 -11.76
N SER A 97 -5.73 0.26 -12.02
CA SER A 97 -5.20 0.46 -13.37
C SER A 97 -4.55 -0.82 -13.92
N LYS A 98 -3.78 -1.52 -13.07
CA LYS A 98 -3.17 -2.83 -13.39
C LYS A 98 -4.26 -3.87 -13.69
N PHE A 99 -5.31 -3.92 -12.87
CA PHE A 99 -6.47 -4.80 -13.07
C PHE A 99 -7.24 -4.52 -14.36
N TYR A 100 -7.56 -3.26 -14.64
CA TYR A 100 -8.22 -2.92 -15.90
C TYR A 100 -7.39 -3.26 -17.13
N PHE A 101 -6.06 -3.15 -17.03
CA PHE A 101 -5.16 -3.54 -18.10
C PHE A 101 -5.05 -5.07 -18.24
N HIS A 102 -5.08 -5.81 -17.14
CA HIS A 102 -5.04 -7.28 -17.17
C HIS A 102 -6.32 -7.88 -17.77
N GLU A 103 -7.49 -7.39 -17.38
CA GLU A 103 -8.80 -7.89 -17.83
C GLU A 103 -9.23 -7.37 -19.21
N GLN A 104 -8.33 -6.71 -19.94
CA GLN A 104 -8.70 -6.02 -21.16
C GLN A 104 -8.96 -7.00 -22.32
N GLY A 105 -10.00 -6.70 -23.10
CA GLY A 105 -10.19 -7.24 -24.44
C GLY A 105 -9.53 -6.34 -25.48
N GLU A 106 -10.34 -5.80 -26.39
CA GLU A 106 -9.87 -4.87 -27.43
C GLU A 106 -9.41 -3.52 -26.83
N ILE A 107 -8.20 -3.09 -27.21
CA ILE A 107 -7.65 -1.80 -26.80
C ILE A 107 -8.27 -0.70 -27.66
N THR A 108 -9.28 -0.02 -27.12
CA THR A 108 -9.91 1.14 -27.77
C THR A 108 -9.44 2.46 -27.15
N ARG A 109 -9.51 3.56 -27.91
CA ARG A 109 -9.23 4.92 -27.40
C ARG A 109 -10.03 5.27 -26.15
N SER A 110 -11.30 4.84 -26.06
CA SER A 110 -12.14 5.07 -24.89
C SER A 110 -11.59 4.39 -23.63
N PHE A 111 -11.10 3.16 -23.79
CA PHE A 111 -10.47 2.39 -22.73
C PHE A 111 -9.12 3.00 -22.32
N LEU A 112 -8.29 3.41 -23.27
CA LEU A 112 -7.03 4.11 -22.99
C LEU A 112 -7.24 5.41 -22.21
N ARG A 113 -8.29 6.19 -22.54
CA ARG A 113 -8.67 7.39 -21.76
C ARG A 113 -9.06 7.04 -20.32
N ARG A 114 -9.73 5.91 -20.11
CA ARG A 114 -10.06 5.41 -18.76
C ARG A 114 -8.79 5.06 -17.99
N LEU A 115 -7.85 4.33 -18.61
CA LEU A 115 -6.56 4.01 -18.00
C LEU A 115 -5.77 5.27 -17.63
N LYS A 116 -5.69 6.25 -18.56
CA LYS A 116 -5.05 7.55 -18.32
C LYS A 116 -5.66 8.27 -17.12
N SER A 117 -6.98 8.35 -17.07
CA SER A 117 -7.69 9.00 -15.97
C SER A 117 -7.44 8.30 -14.64
N ASN A 118 -7.39 6.97 -14.64
CA ASN A 118 -7.25 6.19 -13.42
C ASN A 118 -5.84 6.28 -12.84
N LEU A 119 -4.83 6.02 -13.66
CA LEU A 119 -3.43 6.13 -13.24
C LEU A 119 -3.05 7.59 -12.92
N GLY A 120 -3.62 8.56 -13.63
CA GLY A 120 -3.45 9.99 -13.33
C GLY A 120 -3.93 10.36 -11.91
N ARG A 121 -5.04 9.77 -11.44
CA ARG A 121 -5.47 9.92 -10.04
C ARG A 121 -4.46 9.28 -9.08
N GLY A 122 -3.99 8.07 -9.38
CA GLY A 122 -2.95 7.40 -8.60
C GLY A 122 -1.68 8.24 -8.45
N ILE A 123 -1.18 8.81 -9.55
CA ILE A 123 -0.03 9.74 -9.55
C ILE A 123 -0.32 10.99 -8.71
N SER A 124 -1.50 11.59 -8.85
CA SER A 124 -1.88 12.77 -8.06
C SER A 124 -1.88 12.48 -6.57
N TYR A 125 -2.44 11.35 -6.15
CA TYR A 125 -2.43 10.92 -4.75
C TYR A 125 -1.01 10.60 -4.26
N TYR A 126 -0.21 9.90 -5.06
CA TYR A 126 1.18 9.59 -4.72
C TYR A 126 1.99 10.86 -4.46
N ASN A 127 1.93 11.84 -5.36
CA ASN A 127 2.61 13.12 -5.19
C ASN A 127 2.05 13.92 -3.99
N ALA A 128 0.75 13.85 -3.74
CA ALA A 128 0.10 14.52 -2.59
C ALA A 128 0.45 13.87 -1.24
N ALA A 129 0.90 12.61 -1.23
CA ALA A 129 1.37 11.95 -0.02
C ALA A 129 2.66 12.58 0.53
N LYS A 130 3.44 13.31 -0.29
CA LYS A 130 4.63 14.07 0.13
C LYS A 130 5.59 13.24 0.99
N ILE A 131 5.85 12.03 0.53
CA ILE A 131 6.58 10.98 1.25
C ILE A 131 7.95 11.46 1.75
N ASP A 132 8.65 12.28 0.97
CA ASP A 132 9.96 12.85 1.33
C ASP A 132 9.93 13.87 2.46
N GLN A 133 8.78 14.52 2.64
CA GLN A 133 8.58 15.48 3.73
C GLN A 133 8.21 14.75 5.02
N PHE A 134 7.89 13.46 4.93
CA PHE A 134 7.46 12.67 6.07
C PHE A 134 8.68 12.02 6.74
N GLY A 135 9.12 12.63 7.85
CA GLY A 135 10.32 12.25 8.59
C GLY A 135 10.29 10.86 9.26
N THR A 136 9.20 10.08 9.14
CA THR A 136 9.12 8.74 9.73
C THR A 136 10.12 7.76 9.13
N PHE A 137 10.59 7.97 7.90
CA PHE A 137 11.65 7.13 7.35
C PHE A 137 13.02 7.41 7.97
N GLN A 138 13.20 8.55 8.66
CA GLN A 138 14.52 8.98 9.10
C GLN A 138 14.67 9.26 10.61
N LYS A 139 13.65 9.67 11.39
CA LYS A 139 13.90 10.08 12.79
C LYS A 139 12.89 9.73 13.87
N GLU A 140 11.61 9.49 13.58
CA GLU A 140 10.64 9.06 14.60
C GLU A 140 9.69 8.04 13.97
N ARG A 141 9.92 6.76 14.21
CA ARG A 141 9.07 5.70 13.68
C ARG A 141 7.73 5.76 14.38
N SER A 142 6.69 6.16 13.66
CA SER A 142 5.33 5.86 14.08
C SER A 142 5.22 4.35 14.20
N MET A 143 5.01 3.84 15.43
CA MET A 143 4.90 2.40 15.70
C MET A 143 3.87 1.74 14.77
N LEU A 144 2.75 2.43 14.52
CA LEU A 144 1.74 2.02 13.56
C LEU A 144 2.33 1.76 12.17
N TYR A 145 3.19 2.63 11.66
CA TYR A 145 3.73 2.53 10.31
C TYR A 145 4.70 1.35 10.17
N GLU A 146 5.52 1.09 11.19
CA GLU A 146 6.38 -0.09 11.23
C GLU A 146 5.52 -1.36 11.22
N MET A 147 4.48 -1.41 12.05
CA MET A 147 3.63 -2.60 12.13
C MET A 147 2.90 -2.91 10.82
N ILE A 148 2.43 -1.89 10.09
CA ILE A 148 1.74 -2.11 8.82
C ILE A 148 2.69 -2.25 7.63
N LYS A 149 4.02 -2.14 7.83
CA LYS A 149 5.03 -2.11 6.75
C LYS A 149 4.94 -0.88 5.84
N PHE A 150 4.48 0.25 6.37
CA PHE A 150 4.52 1.54 5.67
C PHE A 150 5.90 2.20 5.81
N ASP A 151 6.85 1.68 5.04
CA ASP A 151 8.27 2.03 5.07
C ASP A 151 8.78 2.50 3.68
N SER A 152 10.09 2.78 3.60
CA SER A 152 10.73 3.23 2.36
C SER A 152 10.72 2.17 1.25
N GLU A 153 10.71 0.88 1.61
CA GLU A 153 10.62 -0.20 0.63
C GLU A 153 9.25 -0.16 -0.05
N SER A 154 8.17 -0.09 0.74
CA SER A 154 6.80 0.03 0.20
C SER A 154 6.63 1.26 -0.72
N ASN A 155 7.28 2.38 -0.38
CA ASN A 155 7.31 3.56 -1.26
C ASN A 155 8.06 3.30 -2.57
N ASN A 156 9.25 2.71 -2.50
CA ASN A 156 10.06 2.44 -3.69
C ASN A 156 9.35 1.46 -4.63
N GLU A 157 8.69 0.44 -4.08
CA GLU A 157 7.85 -0.50 -4.83
C GLU A 157 6.71 0.22 -5.54
N LEU A 158 5.89 1.00 -4.81
CA LEU A 158 4.77 1.74 -5.42
C LEU A 158 5.25 2.73 -6.50
N ASN A 159 6.34 3.46 -6.23
CA ASN A 159 6.93 4.39 -7.19
C ASN A 159 7.34 3.67 -8.48
N SER A 160 8.08 2.56 -8.34
CA SER A 160 8.52 1.72 -9.45
C SER A 160 7.34 1.21 -10.26
N GLU A 161 6.30 0.70 -9.61
CA GLU A 161 5.11 0.16 -10.26
C GLU A 161 4.29 1.23 -10.99
N ILE A 162 4.08 2.40 -10.39
CA ILE A 162 3.42 3.52 -11.08
C ILE A 162 4.23 3.94 -12.32
N ARG A 163 5.56 4.03 -12.22
CA ARG A 163 6.42 4.39 -13.36
C ARG A 163 6.41 3.31 -14.45
N SER A 164 6.41 2.04 -14.06
CA SER A 164 6.32 0.89 -14.97
C SER A 164 5.00 0.93 -15.77
N LEU A 165 3.86 1.04 -15.08
CA LEU A 165 2.55 1.17 -15.72
C LEU A 165 2.46 2.42 -16.59
N LYS A 166 2.96 3.57 -16.12
CA LYS A 166 2.97 4.82 -16.88
C LYS A 166 3.77 4.66 -18.17
N SER A 167 4.95 4.03 -18.11
CA SER A 167 5.79 3.74 -19.29
C SER A 167 5.03 2.87 -20.31
N LYS A 168 4.40 1.79 -19.82
CA LYS A 168 3.59 0.89 -20.65
C LYS A 168 2.42 1.61 -21.32
N PHE A 169 1.69 2.43 -20.56
CA PHE A 169 0.58 3.21 -21.08
C PHE A 169 1.05 4.29 -22.05
N ASN A 170 2.22 4.90 -21.81
CA ASN A 170 2.81 5.88 -22.71
C ASN A 170 2.99 5.31 -24.12
N THR A 171 3.51 4.09 -24.25
CA THR A 171 3.63 3.41 -25.55
C THR A 171 2.28 3.26 -26.24
N LEU A 172 1.26 2.78 -25.53
CA LEU A 172 -0.08 2.57 -26.09
C LEU A 172 -0.75 3.88 -26.52
N PHE A 173 -0.56 4.95 -25.75
CA PHE A 173 -1.09 6.26 -26.07
C PHE A 173 -0.43 6.86 -27.31
N ASN A 174 0.89 6.69 -27.47
CA ASN A 174 1.60 7.10 -28.68
C ASN A 174 1.10 6.33 -29.92
N GLU A 175 0.93 5.01 -29.82
CA GLU A 175 0.39 4.19 -30.92
C GLU A 175 -1.04 4.60 -31.30
N ASP A 176 -1.90 4.90 -30.33
CA ASP A 176 -3.28 5.32 -30.59
C ASP A 176 -3.38 6.63 -31.38
N ILE A 177 -2.52 7.61 -31.11
CA ILE A 177 -2.56 8.92 -31.79
C ILE A 177 -1.64 9.03 -33.02
N PHE A 178 -0.75 8.06 -33.24
CA PHE A 178 0.19 8.09 -34.37
C PHE A 178 -0.51 8.17 -35.75
N PRO A 179 -1.60 7.43 -36.03
CA PRO A 179 -2.34 7.57 -37.28
C PRO A 179 -2.90 8.98 -37.51
N ASP A 180 -3.33 9.66 -36.43
CA ASP A 180 -3.83 11.03 -36.52
C ASP A 180 -2.70 12.01 -36.90
N PHE A 181 -1.50 11.82 -36.35
CA PHE A 181 -0.31 12.60 -36.70
C PHE A 181 0.11 12.36 -38.16
N LYS A 182 0.09 11.11 -38.65
CA LYS A 182 0.35 10.80 -40.06
C LYS A 182 -0.62 11.52 -40.99
N ARG A 183 -1.91 11.57 -40.64
CA ARG A 183 -2.91 12.29 -41.43
C ARG A 183 -2.63 13.79 -41.51
N VAL A 184 -2.28 14.42 -40.38
CA VAL A 184 -1.90 15.85 -40.37
C VAL A 184 -0.63 16.09 -41.17
N PHE A 185 0.37 15.22 -41.05
CA PHE A 185 1.60 15.26 -41.83
C PHE A 185 1.31 15.24 -43.34
N LEU A 186 0.51 14.27 -43.80
CA LEU A 186 0.18 14.12 -45.22
C LEU A 186 -0.60 15.33 -45.75
N ALA A 187 -1.48 15.93 -44.95
CA ALA A 187 -2.16 17.16 -45.31
C ALA A 187 -1.17 18.34 -45.46
N ALA A 188 -0.22 18.48 -44.55
CA ALA A 188 0.82 19.51 -44.62
C ALA A 188 1.70 19.32 -45.86
N LYS A 189 2.12 18.09 -46.15
CA LYS A 189 2.96 17.74 -47.30
C LYS A 189 2.26 17.96 -48.64
N ASN A 190 1.00 17.54 -48.76
CA ASN A 190 0.31 17.49 -50.06
C ASN A 190 -0.49 18.76 -50.39
N SER A 191 -0.88 19.54 -49.38
CA SER A 191 -1.81 20.67 -49.56
C SER A 191 -1.39 21.96 -48.86
N ASP A 192 -0.19 22.02 -48.28
CA ASP A 192 0.27 23.14 -47.44
C ASP A 192 -0.75 23.51 -46.33
N SER A 193 -1.43 22.50 -45.76
CA SER A 193 -2.40 22.64 -44.67
C SER A 193 -1.85 22.03 -43.38
N PHE A 194 -1.43 22.87 -42.43
CA PHE A 194 -0.57 22.46 -41.33
C PHE A 194 -1.28 21.95 -40.06
N TYR A 195 -2.53 22.36 -39.82
CA TYR A 195 -3.37 21.94 -38.69
C TYR A 195 -2.65 21.77 -37.33
N LEU A 196 -1.81 22.74 -36.94
CA LEU A 196 -1.03 22.69 -35.70
C LEU A 196 -1.89 22.50 -34.43
N ASP A 197 -3.09 23.07 -34.41
CA ASP A 197 -4.02 22.91 -33.30
C ASP A 197 -4.60 21.49 -33.22
N SER A 198 -4.68 20.78 -34.35
CA SER A 198 -5.07 19.37 -34.35
C SER A 198 -3.98 18.49 -33.72
N LEU A 199 -2.70 18.76 -33.96
CA LEU A 199 -1.61 18.04 -33.29
C LEU A 199 -1.70 18.19 -31.77
N SER A 200 -1.90 19.42 -31.29
CA SER A 200 -2.07 19.69 -29.86
C SER A 200 -3.37 19.10 -29.30
N TYR A 201 -4.45 19.08 -30.08
CA TYR A 201 -5.69 18.41 -29.69
C TYR A 201 -5.45 16.92 -29.46
N PHE A 202 -4.81 16.21 -30.40
CA PHE A 202 -4.57 14.77 -30.28
C PHE A 202 -3.62 14.44 -29.14
N SER A 203 -2.52 15.19 -28.97
CA SER A 203 -1.59 14.96 -27.87
C SER A 203 -2.20 15.25 -26.49
N ASN A 204 -3.09 16.24 -26.40
CA ASN A 204 -3.80 16.58 -25.16
C ASN A 204 -4.84 15.53 -24.74
N ILE A 205 -5.23 14.57 -25.59
CA ILE A 205 -6.09 13.45 -25.17
C ILE A 205 -5.45 12.70 -24.00
N TYR A 206 -4.11 12.61 -23.99
CA TYR A 206 -3.33 11.90 -22.99
C TYR A 206 -2.38 12.81 -22.20
N ASP A 207 -2.59 14.13 -22.18
CA ASP A 207 -1.69 15.11 -21.55
C ASP A 207 -0.23 14.95 -22.01
N MET A 208 0.00 14.80 -23.32
CA MET A 208 1.32 14.77 -23.93
C MET A 208 1.68 16.17 -24.45
N PRO A 209 2.44 16.98 -23.70
CA PRO A 209 2.84 18.29 -24.18
C PRO A 209 3.74 18.15 -25.42
N LEU A 210 3.37 18.83 -26.49
CA LEU A 210 4.22 18.98 -27.67
C LEU A 210 5.00 20.29 -27.57
N SER A 211 6.30 20.24 -27.87
CA SER A 211 7.10 21.46 -27.96
C SER A 211 6.56 22.35 -29.08
N ARG A 212 6.35 23.63 -28.76
CA ARG A 212 6.03 24.71 -29.72
C ARG A 212 7.16 25.73 -29.81
N GLU A 213 8.35 25.38 -29.31
CA GLU A 213 9.47 26.30 -29.17
C GLU A 213 10.03 26.72 -30.55
N ILE A 214 9.95 25.85 -31.56
CA ILE A 214 10.32 26.21 -32.95
C ILE A 214 9.45 27.37 -33.46
N LEU A 215 8.14 27.30 -33.25
CA LEU A 215 7.20 28.36 -33.67
C LEU A 215 7.37 29.64 -32.85
N ARG A 216 7.67 29.50 -31.56
CA ARG A 216 7.93 30.63 -30.65
C ARG A 216 9.30 31.24 -30.86
N ASN A 217 10.17 30.56 -31.59
CA ASN A 217 11.54 30.95 -31.84
C ASN A 217 12.31 31.17 -30.52
N THR A 218 12.17 30.20 -29.63
CA THR A 218 12.79 30.14 -28.31
C THR A 218 13.61 28.85 -28.20
N PRO A 219 14.70 28.84 -27.42
CA PRO A 219 15.47 27.62 -27.24
C PRO A 219 14.59 26.59 -26.53
N ASP A 220 14.67 25.32 -26.96
CA ASP A 220 14.01 24.18 -26.30
C ASP A 220 14.73 23.88 -24.98
N PHE A 221 14.63 24.81 -24.03
CA PHE A 221 15.18 24.64 -22.71
C PHE A 221 14.21 23.78 -21.92
N LYS A 222 14.49 22.48 -21.88
CA LYS A 222 13.95 21.63 -20.83
C LYS A 222 14.80 21.94 -19.59
N PRO A 223 14.31 22.75 -18.63
CA PRO A 223 15.08 22.97 -17.41
C PRO A 223 15.45 21.60 -16.85
N PHE A 224 16.73 21.42 -16.54
CA PHE A 224 17.19 20.29 -15.72
C PHE A 224 16.51 20.47 -14.37
N SER A 225 15.30 19.94 -14.27
CA SER A 225 14.57 19.87 -13.05
C SER A 225 15.23 18.75 -12.28
N PHE A 226 16.02 19.09 -11.25
CA PHE A 226 16.40 18.17 -10.18
C PHE A 226 15.11 17.81 -9.42
N GLU A 227 14.23 17.09 -10.12
CA GLU A 227 13.01 16.61 -9.54
C GLU A 227 13.37 15.55 -8.55
N ASN A 228 12.81 15.74 -7.37
CA ASN A 228 12.75 14.72 -6.35
C ASN A 228 12.38 13.38 -7.00
N SER A 229 13.18 12.34 -6.77
CA SER A 229 12.96 11.00 -7.34
C SER A 229 11.58 10.41 -6.99
N ASN A 230 10.98 10.91 -5.90
CA ASN A 230 9.65 10.55 -5.44
C ASN A 230 8.54 11.44 -5.99
N PHE A 231 8.83 12.36 -6.91
CA PHE A 231 7.83 13.06 -7.72
C PHE A 231 7.64 12.34 -9.06
N ILE A 232 6.39 12.06 -9.42
CA ILE A 232 6.02 11.47 -10.70
C ILE A 232 5.25 12.51 -11.51
N LYS A 233 5.82 12.97 -12.63
CA LYS A 233 5.12 13.88 -13.54
C LYS A 233 3.77 13.29 -13.97
N PRO A 234 2.67 14.05 -13.91
CA PRO A 234 1.39 13.58 -14.45
C PRO A 234 1.42 13.47 -15.98
N GLU A 235 2.18 14.32 -16.67
CA GLU A 235 2.24 14.38 -18.14
C GLU A 235 2.88 13.13 -18.76
N TYR A 236 2.38 12.73 -19.91
CA TYR A 236 2.94 11.66 -20.73
C TYR A 236 3.92 12.23 -21.77
N ILE A 237 4.77 11.38 -22.34
CA ILE A 237 5.83 11.83 -23.24
C ILE A 237 5.49 11.37 -24.65
N ALA A 238 5.35 12.34 -25.56
CA ALA A 238 5.32 12.07 -26.98
C ALA A 238 6.64 11.41 -27.40
N ASP A 239 6.55 10.28 -28.08
CA ASP A 239 7.72 9.57 -28.56
C ASP A 239 8.40 10.32 -29.71
N SER A 240 9.55 9.79 -30.14
CA SER A 240 10.35 10.36 -31.23
C SER A 240 9.56 10.51 -32.52
N ARG A 241 8.66 9.57 -32.87
CA ARG A 241 7.90 9.63 -34.13
C ARG A 241 6.92 10.80 -34.12
N LEU A 242 6.19 10.99 -33.02
CA LEU A 242 5.26 12.10 -32.87
C LEU A 242 5.98 13.45 -32.82
N ASP A 243 7.10 13.53 -32.09
CA ASP A 243 7.90 14.75 -31.99
C ASP A 243 8.51 15.13 -33.35
N ILE A 244 9.09 14.18 -34.08
CA ILE A 244 9.64 14.38 -35.43
C ILE A 244 8.56 14.91 -36.39
N ILE A 245 7.37 14.31 -36.40
CA ILE A 245 6.25 14.78 -37.23
C ILE A 245 5.86 16.21 -36.84
N SER A 246 5.70 16.47 -35.55
CA SER A 246 5.37 17.80 -35.04
C SER A 246 6.40 18.86 -35.46
N ARG A 247 7.69 18.57 -35.27
CA ARG A 247 8.80 19.46 -35.63
C ARG A 247 8.85 19.71 -37.13
N TYR A 248 8.69 18.67 -37.95
CA TYR A 248 8.62 18.83 -39.40
C TYR A 248 7.50 19.79 -39.80
N ILE A 249 6.29 19.62 -39.26
CA ILE A 249 5.14 20.47 -39.57
C ILE A 249 5.40 21.92 -39.13
N GLN A 250 6.01 22.13 -37.96
CA GLN A 250 6.40 23.47 -37.49
C GLN A 250 7.43 24.13 -38.42
N LEU A 251 8.48 23.41 -38.79
CA LEU A 251 9.51 23.90 -39.71
C LEU A 251 8.93 24.20 -41.10
N LYS A 252 8.09 23.31 -41.63
CA LYS A 252 7.43 23.50 -42.92
C LYS A 252 6.45 24.68 -42.89
N TYR A 253 5.71 24.85 -41.79
CA TYR A 253 4.87 26.02 -41.56
C TYR A 253 5.71 27.31 -41.59
N LEU A 254 6.85 27.36 -40.89
CA LEU A 254 7.74 28.53 -40.92
C LEU A 254 8.35 28.79 -42.30
N ALA A 255 8.69 27.74 -43.05
CA ALA A 255 9.20 27.83 -44.41
C ALA A 255 8.15 28.33 -45.42
N SER A 256 6.86 28.10 -45.17
CA SER A 256 5.76 28.49 -46.06
C SER A 256 5.73 30.00 -46.33
N LYS A 257 5.39 30.38 -47.56
CA LYS A 257 5.21 31.79 -47.98
C LYS A 257 4.10 32.51 -47.20
N LYS A 258 3.12 31.78 -46.68
CA LYS A 258 1.97 32.34 -45.95
C LYS A 258 2.34 32.83 -44.55
N THR A 259 3.39 32.27 -43.96
CA THR A 259 3.77 32.53 -42.57
C THR A 259 4.60 33.79 -42.45
N ARG A 260 4.15 34.72 -41.60
CA ARG A 260 4.91 35.92 -41.22
C ARG A 260 5.52 35.70 -39.84
N VAL A 261 6.80 36.04 -39.69
CA VAL A 261 7.50 35.98 -38.40
C VAL A 261 7.82 37.38 -37.89
N SER A 262 8.13 37.50 -36.61
CA SER A 262 8.61 38.76 -36.01
C SER A 262 9.91 39.24 -36.66
N ARG A 263 10.18 40.55 -36.62
CA ARG A 263 11.46 41.12 -37.09
C ARG A 263 12.66 40.60 -36.28
N ASN A 264 12.45 40.24 -35.02
CA ASN A 264 13.48 39.76 -34.10
C ASN A 264 13.59 38.23 -34.10
N PHE A 265 13.29 37.58 -35.23
CA PHE A 265 13.36 36.13 -35.35
C PHE A 265 14.84 35.68 -35.31
N ASN A 266 15.22 34.99 -34.26
CA ASN A 266 16.53 34.40 -34.03
C ASN A 266 16.74 33.17 -34.94
N LYS A 267 17.60 33.34 -35.93
CA LYS A 267 17.89 32.28 -36.91
C LYS A 267 18.71 31.15 -36.32
N THR A 268 19.56 31.42 -35.33
CA THR A 268 20.35 30.40 -34.64
C THR A 268 19.42 29.36 -34.05
N PHE A 269 18.40 29.77 -33.28
CA PHE A 269 17.44 28.84 -32.69
C PHE A 269 16.66 28.02 -33.73
N LEU A 270 16.33 28.62 -34.87
CA LEU A 270 15.68 27.88 -35.98
C LEU A 270 16.61 26.78 -36.51
N TYR A 271 17.88 27.09 -36.74
CA TYR A 271 18.82 26.12 -37.32
C TYR A 271 19.28 25.08 -36.31
N ASP A 272 19.43 25.43 -35.03
CA ASP A 272 19.67 24.46 -33.95
C ASP A 272 18.52 23.45 -33.87
N ALA A 273 17.27 23.94 -33.96
CA ALA A 273 16.08 23.08 -33.97
C ALA A 273 16.00 22.19 -35.22
N TYR A 274 16.40 22.72 -36.39
CA TYR A 274 16.49 21.93 -37.62
C TYR A 274 17.58 20.84 -37.52
N ASP A 275 18.76 21.17 -37.00
CA ASP A 275 19.87 20.22 -36.88
C ASP A 275 19.55 19.12 -35.85
N ASP A 276 18.92 19.46 -34.73
CA ASP A 276 18.36 18.49 -33.77
C ASP A 276 17.31 17.59 -34.45
N PHE A 277 16.36 18.18 -35.20
CA PHE A 277 15.37 17.42 -35.97
C PHE A 277 16.03 16.41 -36.94
N ILE A 278 17.06 16.83 -37.69
CA ILE A 278 17.78 15.93 -38.61
C ILE A 278 18.49 14.80 -37.87
N ARG A 279 19.11 15.08 -36.72
CA ARG A 279 19.73 14.06 -35.87
C ARG A 279 18.69 13.03 -35.43
N GLN A 280 17.52 13.48 -34.96
CA GLN A 280 16.43 12.59 -34.55
C GLN A 280 15.90 11.73 -35.72
N VAL A 281 15.65 12.33 -36.90
CA VAL A 281 15.21 11.61 -38.10
C VAL A 281 16.20 10.51 -38.50
N ARG A 282 17.52 10.74 -38.38
CA ARG A 282 18.55 9.75 -38.70
C ARG A 282 18.57 8.57 -37.72
N MET A 283 18.20 8.80 -36.46
CA MET A 283 18.18 7.78 -35.41
C MET A 283 16.86 6.99 -35.40
N GLU A 284 15.82 7.50 -36.05
CA GLU A 284 14.49 6.90 -36.07
C GLU A 284 14.41 5.74 -37.08
N ASN A 285 13.82 4.63 -36.63
CA ASN A 285 13.70 3.39 -37.39
C ASN A 285 12.30 3.14 -37.96
N ASP A 286 11.30 3.95 -37.57
CA ASP A 286 9.94 3.87 -38.10
C ASP A 286 9.90 3.97 -39.63
N GLN A 287 9.16 3.04 -40.26
CA GLN A 287 9.07 2.93 -41.71
C GLN A 287 8.50 4.21 -42.35
N PHE A 288 7.43 4.77 -41.77
CA PHE A 288 6.79 5.97 -42.31
C PHE A 288 7.75 7.16 -42.24
N ILE A 289 8.47 7.34 -41.13
CA ILE A 289 9.47 8.41 -41.00
C ILE A 289 10.59 8.25 -42.05
N ARG A 290 11.12 7.04 -42.26
CA ARG A 290 12.18 6.79 -43.26
C ARG A 290 11.74 7.06 -44.69
N GLU A 291 10.52 6.66 -45.04
CA GLU A 291 9.97 6.83 -46.38
C GLU A 291 9.63 8.31 -46.64
N GLU A 292 8.92 8.94 -45.70
CA GLU A 292 8.35 10.27 -45.88
C GLU A 292 9.30 11.42 -45.55
N LEU A 293 10.26 11.21 -44.64
CA LEU A 293 11.28 12.18 -44.21
C LEU A 293 12.69 11.75 -44.62
N ASN A 294 12.82 11.21 -45.83
CA ASN A 294 14.11 10.84 -46.41
C ASN A 294 15.02 12.07 -46.66
N SER A 295 16.29 11.80 -46.99
CA SER A 295 17.32 12.83 -47.20
C SER A 295 16.94 13.89 -48.24
N ARG A 296 16.18 13.52 -49.28
CA ARG A 296 15.69 14.46 -50.29
C ARG A 296 14.68 15.44 -49.71
N VAL A 297 13.71 14.94 -48.94
CA VAL A 297 12.68 15.78 -48.30
C VAL A 297 13.30 16.74 -47.29
N CYS A 298 14.23 16.24 -46.46
CA CYS A 298 14.97 17.08 -45.51
C CYS A 298 15.79 18.17 -46.22
N LYS A 299 16.47 17.85 -47.32
CA LYS A 299 17.21 18.84 -48.11
C LYS A 299 16.29 19.89 -48.75
N MET A 300 15.11 19.49 -49.22
CA MET A 300 14.11 20.43 -49.72
C MET A 300 13.63 21.38 -48.63
N LEU A 301 13.33 20.86 -47.43
CA LEU A 301 12.95 21.68 -46.28
C LEU A 301 14.04 22.69 -45.90
N LEU A 302 15.31 22.26 -45.85
CA LEU A 302 16.44 23.16 -45.61
C LEU A 302 16.52 24.28 -46.65
N ASN A 303 16.39 23.94 -47.93
CA ASN A 303 16.45 24.94 -49.00
C ASN A 303 15.32 25.98 -48.87
N GLU A 304 14.11 25.54 -48.51
CA GLU A 304 12.99 26.45 -48.26
C GLU A 304 13.22 27.34 -47.04
N LEU A 305 13.73 26.78 -45.95
CA LEU A 305 14.11 27.52 -44.75
C LEU A 305 15.22 28.54 -45.04
N THR A 306 16.30 28.14 -45.73
CA THR A 306 17.43 29.02 -46.08
C THR A 306 17.05 30.09 -47.08
N SER A 307 16.17 29.78 -48.04
CA SER A 307 15.62 30.78 -48.96
C SER A 307 14.87 31.88 -48.23
N LYS A 308 14.28 31.58 -47.06
CA LYS A 308 13.52 32.55 -46.25
C LYS A 308 14.34 33.16 -45.10
N PHE A 309 15.27 32.40 -44.53
CA PHE A 309 16.06 32.73 -43.34
C PHE A 309 17.54 32.33 -43.54
N PRO A 310 18.43 33.18 -44.09
CA PRO A 310 19.84 32.81 -44.32
C PRO A 310 20.64 32.53 -43.01
N ARG A 311 21.45 31.45 -42.94
CA ARG A 311 22.23 30.98 -41.76
C ARG A 311 23.57 31.74 -41.58
N ASP A 312 23.93 32.05 -40.32
CA ASP A 312 25.19 32.71 -39.92
C ASP A 312 26.24 31.66 -39.49
N LYS A 313 27.55 31.87 -39.75
CA LYS A 313 28.59 30.80 -39.72
C LYS A 313 29.41 30.64 -38.42
N GLU A 314 29.27 31.49 -37.40
CA GLU A 314 30.29 31.65 -36.35
C GLU A 314 30.09 30.84 -35.04
N LEU A 315 29.02 30.03 -34.87
CA LEU A 315 28.59 29.53 -33.55
C LEU A 315 28.89 28.04 -33.21
N ASP A 316 29.47 27.25 -34.11
CA ASP A 316 29.57 25.78 -33.95
C ASP A 316 30.73 25.28 -33.03
N GLU A 317 31.62 26.14 -32.50
CA GLU A 317 32.91 25.69 -31.93
C GLU A 317 32.96 25.44 -30.39
N MET A 318 31.98 25.83 -29.57
CA MET A 318 32.18 25.98 -28.09
C MET A 318 31.63 24.88 -27.13
N ALA A 319 31.01 23.78 -27.57
CA ALA A 319 30.10 22.99 -26.70
C ALA A 319 30.63 21.74 -25.90
N ASN A 320 31.93 21.52 -25.68
CA ASN A 320 32.47 20.15 -25.39
C ASN A 320 33.19 19.82 -24.03
N ALA A 321 32.93 20.41 -22.84
CA ALA A 321 33.68 19.99 -21.62
C ALA A 321 32.97 20.10 -20.24
N MET A 322 32.68 18.96 -19.55
CA MET A 322 33.04 18.61 -18.13
C MET A 322 32.16 17.52 -17.44
N PRO A 323 32.70 16.73 -16.46
CA PRO A 323 31.94 15.81 -15.58
C PRO A 323 32.13 16.00 -14.03
N PRO A 324 31.33 15.33 -13.14
CA PRO A 324 31.40 15.47 -11.66
C PRO A 324 31.63 14.16 -10.83
N MET A 325 31.83 14.29 -9.50
CA MET A 325 32.17 13.23 -8.51
C MET A 325 31.23 13.17 -7.27
N ALA A 326 31.33 12.08 -6.48
CA ALA A 326 30.42 11.63 -5.40
C ALA A 326 31.05 11.55 -3.97
N MET A 327 30.22 11.25 -2.94
CA MET A 327 30.49 11.26 -1.47
C MET A 327 30.09 9.94 -0.74
N VAL A 328 30.48 9.81 0.54
CA VAL A 328 30.47 8.60 1.43
C VAL A 328 29.70 8.83 2.77
N ASN A 329 29.32 7.75 3.49
CA ASN A 329 28.50 7.65 4.72
C ASN A 329 29.19 7.02 5.98
N LEU A 330 28.50 6.98 7.14
CA LEU A 330 28.92 6.51 8.51
C LEU A 330 27.86 5.63 9.28
N PRO A 331 28.17 5.00 10.47
CA PRO A 331 27.46 3.88 11.15
C PRO A 331 26.81 4.13 12.58
N PRO A 332 26.20 3.12 13.30
CA PRO A 332 25.14 3.28 14.35
C PRO A 332 25.35 2.73 15.83
N THR A 333 24.26 2.59 16.64
CA THR A 333 24.08 2.68 18.16
C THR A 333 23.25 1.55 18.94
N ASN A 334 23.14 1.69 20.30
CA ASN A 334 22.70 0.92 21.55
C ASN A 334 21.31 0.17 21.79
N MET A 335 21.17 -0.60 22.93
CA MET A 335 20.09 -1.57 23.40
C MET A 335 18.92 -1.07 24.34
N GLN A 336 17.77 -1.81 24.47
CA GLN A 336 16.44 -1.46 25.08
C GLN A 336 15.73 -2.59 25.93
N ASN A 337 14.76 -2.28 26.84
CA ASN A 337 13.98 -3.20 27.75
C ASN A 337 12.44 -3.26 27.48
N TYR A 338 11.69 -4.30 27.91
CA TYR A 338 10.25 -4.53 27.56
C TYR A 338 9.25 -4.96 28.68
N PHE A 339 7.98 -4.50 28.68
CA PHE A 339 6.96 -4.72 29.75
C PHE A 339 5.58 -5.23 29.22
N PHE A 340 4.83 -5.97 30.04
CA PHE A 340 3.45 -6.38 29.72
C PHE A 340 2.42 -5.31 30.13
N PRO A 341 1.32 -5.14 29.37
CA PRO A 341 0.28 -4.15 29.68
C PRO A 341 -0.38 -4.35 31.06
N ASN A 342 -0.60 -3.25 31.77
CA ASN A 342 -1.33 -3.21 33.04
C ASN A 342 -2.19 -1.93 33.12
N PRO A 343 -3.54 -2.01 33.02
CA PRO A 343 -4.34 -3.23 32.99
C PRO A 343 -4.13 -4.06 31.70
N ALA A 344 -4.34 -5.37 31.80
CA ALA A 344 -4.30 -6.26 30.63
C ALA A 344 -5.54 -6.04 29.75
N PRO A 345 -5.46 -6.24 28.43
CA PRO A 345 -6.64 -6.18 27.57
C PRO A 345 -7.74 -7.16 27.97
N LEU A 346 -8.97 -6.84 27.57
CA LEU A 346 -10.10 -7.75 27.71
C LEU A 346 -9.85 -9.01 26.86
N GLY A 347 -9.78 -10.15 27.53
CA GLY A 347 -9.72 -11.47 26.89
C GLY A 347 -11.09 -12.09 26.72
N SER A 348 -11.21 -12.99 25.73
CA SER A 348 -12.38 -13.83 25.47
C SER A 348 -12.77 -14.68 26.69
N ALA A 349 -11.78 -15.11 27.48
CA ALA A 349 -12.00 -15.85 28.71
C ALA A 349 -10.98 -15.50 29.81
N LYS A 350 -11.39 -15.64 31.07
CA LYS A 350 -10.60 -15.29 32.26
C LYS A 350 -10.68 -16.37 33.36
N LEU A 351 -9.55 -16.63 34.01
CA LEU A 351 -9.47 -17.41 35.25
C LEU A 351 -8.44 -16.78 36.22
N ILE A 352 -8.75 -16.77 37.52
CA ILE A 352 -7.82 -16.32 38.58
C ILE A 352 -7.67 -17.44 39.60
N ILE A 353 -6.43 -17.75 39.98
CA ILE A 353 -6.09 -18.75 41.00
C ILE A 353 -5.21 -18.09 42.07
N SER A 354 -5.74 -17.92 43.27
CA SER A 354 -5.00 -17.40 44.42
C SER A 354 -4.11 -18.47 45.05
N ASN A 355 -3.01 -18.04 45.69
CA ASN A 355 -2.03 -18.93 46.32
C ASN A 355 -1.51 -20.02 45.36
N TYR A 356 -1.21 -19.63 44.13
CA TYR A 356 -0.82 -20.54 43.06
C TYR A 356 0.51 -21.23 43.37
N LYS A 357 0.52 -22.57 43.33
CA LYS A 357 1.70 -23.43 43.56
C LYS A 357 2.54 -22.99 44.78
N PRO A 358 2.02 -23.13 46.02
CA PRO A 358 2.69 -22.61 47.22
C PRO A 358 4.03 -23.28 47.53
N SER A 359 4.29 -24.47 46.99
CA SER A 359 5.57 -25.18 47.10
C SER A 359 6.71 -24.56 46.28
N LEU A 360 6.41 -23.66 45.33
CA LEU A 360 7.40 -22.99 44.47
C LEU A 360 7.65 -21.56 45.00
N SER A 361 8.78 -21.32 45.64
CA SER A 361 9.07 -20.04 46.31
C SER A 361 9.62 -18.97 45.38
N THR A 362 10.34 -19.32 44.30
CA THR A 362 10.92 -18.33 43.36
C THR A 362 10.20 -18.29 42.01
N LEU A 363 10.27 -17.15 41.31
CA LEU A 363 9.69 -17.01 39.98
C LEU A 363 10.35 -17.94 38.95
N GLY A 364 11.66 -18.22 39.06
CA GLY A 364 12.35 -19.19 38.21
C GLY A 364 11.84 -20.63 38.36
N GLN A 365 11.38 -21.02 39.55
CA GLN A 365 10.74 -22.33 39.76
C GLN A 365 9.37 -22.40 39.09
N VAL A 366 8.60 -21.31 39.15
CA VAL A 366 7.30 -21.20 38.46
C VAL A 366 7.48 -21.24 36.95
N ASP A 367 8.43 -20.48 36.42
CA ASP A 367 8.83 -20.51 35.01
C ASP A 367 9.21 -21.92 34.54
N SER A 368 10.07 -22.62 35.30
CA SER A 368 10.46 -24.00 34.99
C SER A 368 9.25 -24.95 34.92
N PHE A 369 8.29 -24.79 35.84
CA PHE A 369 7.04 -25.57 35.81
C PHE A 369 6.19 -25.23 34.59
N LEU A 370 5.96 -23.94 34.30
CA LEU A 370 5.15 -23.50 33.16
C LEU A 370 5.79 -23.93 31.83
N SER A 371 7.05 -23.57 31.59
CA SER A 371 7.78 -23.89 30.37
C SER A 371 7.86 -25.38 30.10
N THR A 372 8.01 -26.23 31.13
CA THR A 372 7.97 -27.70 30.97
C THR A 372 6.62 -28.18 30.43
N ASN A 373 5.50 -27.66 30.98
CA ASN A 373 4.16 -28.03 30.53
C ASN A 373 3.87 -27.49 29.11
N PHE A 374 4.24 -26.25 28.82
CA PHE A 374 4.11 -25.67 27.48
C PHE A 374 4.94 -26.42 26.43
N ASN A 375 6.19 -26.76 26.75
CA ASN A 375 7.05 -27.56 25.88
C ASN A 375 6.46 -28.95 25.61
N GLY A 376 5.93 -29.61 26.64
CA GLY A 376 5.23 -30.90 26.50
C GLY A 376 3.98 -30.84 25.63
N ALA A 377 3.30 -29.70 25.61
CA ALA A 377 2.13 -29.43 24.76
C ALA A 377 2.49 -28.95 23.35
N GLY A 378 3.78 -28.83 23.01
CA GLY A 378 4.27 -28.44 21.68
C GLY A 378 4.58 -26.95 21.49
N PHE A 379 4.52 -26.12 22.53
CA PHE A 379 4.82 -24.67 22.48
C PHE A 379 6.32 -24.37 22.63
N LYS A 380 7.20 -25.25 22.13
CA LYS A 380 8.64 -25.07 22.23
C LYS A 380 9.08 -23.89 21.37
N ASN A 381 9.75 -22.91 21.97
CA ASN A 381 10.15 -21.64 21.35
C ASN A 381 8.98 -20.71 20.97
N GLU A 382 7.79 -20.94 21.52
CA GLU A 382 6.59 -20.13 21.25
C GLU A 382 6.16 -19.36 22.52
N LEU A 383 7.12 -19.03 23.39
CA LEU A 383 6.91 -18.42 24.70
C LEU A 383 7.60 -17.06 24.78
N HIS A 384 6.86 -16.07 25.27
CA HIS A 384 7.31 -14.68 25.34
C HIS A 384 7.21 -14.19 26.78
N TYR A 385 8.29 -13.58 27.28
CA TYR A 385 8.39 -13.11 28.65
C TYR A 385 8.42 -11.60 28.74
N TYR A 386 7.81 -11.10 29.82
CA TYR A 386 7.71 -9.67 30.09
C TYR A 386 7.82 -9.41 31.58
N TYR A 387 8.27 -8.21 31.93
CA TYR A 387 8.06 -7.67 33.26
C TYR A 387 6.56 -7.35 33.45
N ALA A 388 5.96 -7.83 34.55
CA ALA A 388 4.57 -7.54 34.88
C ALA A 388 4.38 -7.42 36.40
N MET A 389 3.94 -6.25 36.87
CA MET A 389 3.80 -5.94 38.30
C MET A 389 5.10 -6.27 39.08
N ASP A 390 5.00 -7.07 40.15
CA ASP A 390 6.12 -7.58 40.91
C ASP A 390 6.54 -9.00 40.49
N GLY A 391 6.08 -9.48 39.34
CA GLY A 391 6.52 -10.75 38.77
C GLY A 391 6.69 -10.68 37.26
N PHE A 392 6.11 -11.63 36.54
CA PHE A 392 6.25 -11.73 35.09
C PHE A 392 4.93 -12.10 34.42
N ALA A 393 4.83 -11.74 33.15
CA ALA A 393 3.84 -12.30 32.24
C ALA A 393 4.54 -13.26 31.28
N LEU A 394 3.85 -14.36 30.99
CA LEU A 394 4.20 -15.34 29.98
C LEU A 394 3.07 -15.37 28.96
N THR A 395 3.36 -15.07 27.71
CA THR A 395 2.39 -15.26 26.61
C THR A 395 2.87 -16.32 25.64
N THR A 396 1.92 -16.87 24.87
CA THR A 396 2.24 -17.71 23.70
C THR A 396 2.19 -16.89 22.41
N THR A 397 2.83 -17.36 21.35
CA THR A 397 2.51 -16.95 19.96
C THR A 397 1.01 -17.21 19.66
N LEU A 398 0.45 -16.58 18.63
CA LEU A 398 -0.89 -16.96 18.15
C LEU A 398 -0.88 -18.40 17.63
N GLU A 399 -1.71 -19.22 18.25
CA GLU A 399 -1.95 -20.61 17.89
C GLU A 399 -3.21 -20.70 17.01
N LYS A 400 -3.08 -21.26 15.81
CA LYS A 400 -4.22 -21.67 15.00
C LYS A 400 -4.86 -22.92 15.58
N PHE A 401 -6.18 -22.94 15.67
CA PHE A 401 -6.93 -24.09 16.16
C PHE A 401 -8.20 -24.33 15.32
N ASN A 402 -8.83 -25.49 15.48
CA ASN A 402 -10.10 -25.82 14.81
C ASN A 402 -11.29 -25.22 15.56
N LYS A 403 -12.44 -25.06 14.91
CA LYS A 403 -13.68 -24.55 15.55
C LYS A 403 -14.12 -25.30 16.82
N ASP A 404 -13.74 -26.58 16.95
CA ASP A 404 -14.03 -27.41 18.12
C ASP A 404 -13.05 -27.20 19.29
N GLY A 405 -12.10 -26.27 19.17
CA GLY A 405 -11.08 -26.00 20.19
C GLY A 405 -9.80 -26.81 20.02
N SER A 406 -9.79 -27.86 19.18
CA SER A 406 -8.64 -28.76 19.03
C SER A 406 -7.48 -28.11 18.28
N ALA A 407 -6.25 -28.47 18.66
CA ALA A 407 -5.05 -27.99 17.99
C ALA A 407 -4.95 -28.53 16.54
N VAL A 408 -4.54 -27.68 15.61
CA VAL A 408 -4.15 -28.13 14.25
C VAL A 408 -2.77 -28.80 14.27
N PRO A 409 -2.37 -29.54 13.22
CA PRO A 409 -1.03 -30.15 13.12
C PRO A 409 0.10 -29.13 13.33
N ILE A 410 1.17 -29.56 13.99
CA ILE A 410 2.25 -28.69 14.49
C ILE A 410 2.88 -27.79 13.41
N GLU A 411 2.93 -28.26 12.17
CA GLU A 411 3.48 -27.55 11.01
C GLU A 411 2.65 -26.32 10.63
N ARG A 412 1.38 -26.29 10.99
CA ARG A 412 0.40 -25.22 10.70
C ARG A 412 -0.16 -24.57 11.97
N ARG A 413 0.27 -25.03 13.15
CA ARG A 413 -0.26 -24.65 14.46
C ARG A 413 0.19 -23.28 14.90
N PHE A 414 1.46 -22.96 14.68
CA PHE A 414 2.03 -21.68 15.05
C PHE A 414 2.31 -20.87 13.81
N ILE A 415 1.91 -19.60 13.84
CA ILE A 415 2.25 -18.65 12.80
C ILE A 415 3.71 -18.25 13.06
N LYS A 416 4.66 -19.03 12.50
CA LYS A 416 6.11 -18.88 12.74
C LYS A 416 6.69 -17.52 12.35
N ASN A 417 5.92 -16.72 11.59
CA ASN A 417 6.31 -15.40 11.13
C ASN A 417 5.18 -14.40 11.42
N LEU A 418 4.73 -14.23 12.66
CA LEU A 418 4.00 -12.99 12.99
C LEU A 418 4.92 -11.76 12.92
N GLY A 419 6.21 -11.97 12.71
CA GLY A 419 7.21 -10.95 12.48
C GLY A 419 8.50 -11.56 11.93
N GLY A 420 9.02 -11.04 10.81
CA GLY A 420 10.37 -11.36 10.38
C GLY A 420 11.39 -10.80 11.39
N GLU A 421 12.48 -11.53 11.64
CA GLU A 421 13.60 -11.11 12.51
C GLU A 421 13.22 -10.70 13.95
N GLY A 422 12.13 -11.24 14.51
CA GLY A 422 11.69 -10.92 15.87
C GLY A 422 10.85 -9.64 16.00
N LYS A 423 10.41 -9.07 14.87
CA LYS A 423 9.56 -7.86 14.80
C LYS A 423 8.13 -8.15 14.29
N PHE A 424 7.15 -8.31 15.18
CA PHE A 424 5.71 -8.25 14.89
C PHE A 424 5.30 -7.24 13.83
N SER A 425 4.71 -7.81 12.80
CA SER A 425 4.17 -7.10 11.68
C SER A 425 2.69 -7.45 11.59
N PHE A 426 1.82 -6.44 11.74
CA PHE A 426 0.42 -6.56 11.31
C PHE A 426 0.39 -7.09 9.89
N TYR A 427 1.27 -6.58 9.03
CA TYR A 427 1.37 -7.03 7.65
C TYR A 427 1.61 -8.54 7.55
N GLU A 428 2.54 -9.15 8.30
CA GLU A 428 2.74 -10.61 8.26
C GLU A 428 1.56 -11.40 8.86
N THR A 429 0.93 -10.86 9.90
CA THR A 429 -0.30 -11.41 10.50
C THR A 429 -1.43 -11.45 9.45
N PHE A 430 -1.72 -10.30 8.85
CA PHE A 430 -2.71 -10.16 7.77
C PHE A 430 -2.34 -10.99 6.55
N LYS A 431 -1.07 -11.05 6.15
CA LYS A 431 -0.60 -11.89 5.06
C LYS A 431 -0.92 -13.36 5.32
N SER A 432 -0.69 -13.85 6.53
CA SER A 432 -1.03 -15.25 6.90
C SER A 432 -2.54 -15.53 6.83
N MET A 433 -3.37 -14.52 7.10
CA MET A 433 -4.83 -14.54 7.05
C MET A 433 -5.38 -14.32 5.65
N PHE A 434 -4.64 -13.61 4.80
CA PHE A 434 -4.96 -13.33 3.41
C PHE A 434 -4.93 -14.62 2.56
N PHE A 435 -4.25 -15.69 2.98
CA PHE A 435 -4.16 -16.92 2.19
C PHE A 435 -5.03 -18.08 2.68
N ASN A 436 -5.68 -18.00 3.84
CA ASN A 436 -6.44 -19.10 4.42
C ASN A 436 -7.93 -18.80 4.56
N ILE A 437 -8.78 -19.75 4.16
CA ILE A 437 -10.22 -19.76 4.42
C ILE A 437 -10.45 -19.87 5.94
N GLU A 438 -11.52 -19.23 6.45
CA GLU A 438 -12.08 -19.26 7.82
C GLU A 438 -11.23 -19.97 8.88
N SER A 439 -10.71 -19.23 9.86
CA SER A 439 -9.72 -19.74 10.81
C SER A 439 -9.92 -19.20 12.23
N GLU A 440 -9.66 -20.05 13.23
CA GLU A 440 -9.68 -19.68 14.65
C GLU A 440 -8.24 -19.55 15.17
N TYR A 441 -7.99 -18.52 15.97
CA TYR A 441 -6.68 -18.26 16.57
C TYR A 441 -6.81 -17.99 18.06
N ARG A 442 -5.85 -18.47 18.87
CA ARG A 442 -5.82 -18.15 20.31
C ARG A 442 -4.43 -17.77 20.79
N MET A 443 -4.37 -16.87 21.78
CA MET A 443 -3.18 -16.58 22.58
C MET A 443 -3.51 -16.76 24.06
N PHE A 444 -2.59 -17.40 24.79
CA PHE A 444 -2.66 -17.48 26.25
C PHE A 444 -1.78 -16.38 26.86
N ALA A 445 -2.27 -15.71 27.89
CA ALA A 445 -1.47 -14.84 28.75
C ALA A 445 -1.60 -15.28 30.21
N LEU A 446 -0.48 -15.68 30.80
CA LEU A 446 -0.36 -16.14 32.19
C LEU A 446 0.46 -15.11 32.97
N ILE A 447 -0.17 -14.45 33.92
CA ILE A 447 0.46 -13.40 34.72
C ILE A 447 0.64 -13.92 36.15
N ILE A 448 1.89 -13.95 36.60
CA ILE A 448 2.29 -14.38 37.94
C ILE A 448 2.76 -13.15 38.73
N ALA A 449 2.03 -12.80 39.78
CA ALA A 449 2.34 -11.66 40.64
C ALA A 449 1.76 -11.85 42.05
N SER A 450 2.07 -10.97 42.99
CA SER A 450 1.46 -11.01 44.33
C SER A 450 -0.04 -10.73 44.32
N LYS A 451 -0.53 -9.99 43.33
CA LYS A 451 -1.94 -9.61 43.14
C LYS A 451 -2.48 -10.09 41.79
N SER A 452 -3.80 -10.24 41.68
CA SER A 452 -4.46 -10.53 40.41
C SER A 452 -4.28 -9.38 39.42
N ALA A 453 -4.03 -9.70 38.15
CA ALA A 453 -3.95 -8.70 37.10
C ALA A 453 -5.31 -8.02 36.86
N ALA A 454 -5.28 -6.70 36.69
CA ALA A 454 -6.45 -5.93 36.29
C ALA A 454 -6.75 -6.15 34.79
N ILE A 455 -8.02 -6.08 34.41
CA ILE A 455 -8.47 -6.17 33.01
C ILE A 455 -9.08 -4.82 32.60
N SER A 456 -8.75 -4.35 31.40
CA SER A 456 -9.35 -3.18 30.77
C SER A 456 -10.69 -3.53 30.13
N ASN A 457 -11.49 -2.52 29.77
CA ASN A 457 -12.71 -2.74 28.97
C ASN A 457 -12.42 -2.84 27.46
N GLU A 458 -11.16 -2.73 27.06
CA GLU A 458 -10.75 -2.71 25.65
C GLU A 458 -10.29 -4.11 25.23
N GLY A 459 -10.95 -4.68 24.22
CA GLY A 459 -10.57 -5.96 23.61
C GLY A 459 -9.16 -5.91 23.04
N MET A 460 -8.43 -7.01 23.15
CA MET A 460 -7.16 -7.13 22.45
C MET A 460 -7.39 -7.18 20.93
N SER A 461 -6.80 -6.25 20.19
CA SER A 461 -6.74 -6.34 18.72
C SER A 461 -5.59 -7.27 18.29
N ALA A 462 -5.69 -7.84 17.10
CA ALA A 462 -4.61 -8.64 16.50
C ALA A 462 -3.26 -7.89 16.50
N GLY A 463 -3.32 -6.56 16.35
CA GLY A 463 -2.15 -5.69 16.43
C GLY A 463 -1.48 -5.56 17.75
N PHE A 464 -2.31 -5.31 18.75
CA PHE A 464 -1.83 -5.16 20.10
C PHE A 464 -1.22 -6.47 20.61
N ALA A 465 -1.85 -7.60 20.28
CA ALA A 465 -1.30 -8.94 20.53
C ALA A 465 0.12 -9.06 20.00
N GLY A 466 0.37 -8.47 18.85
CA GLY A 466 1.66 -8.48 18.23
C GLY A 466 2.75 -7.58 18.78
N GLN A 467 2.41 -6.33 19.08
CA GLN A 467 3.36 -5.42 19.75
C GLN A 467 3.88 -6.05 21.04
N ILE A 468 3.01 -6.81 21.72
CA ILE A 468 3.39 -7.62 22.86
C ILE A 468 4.43 -8.66 22.40
N LEU A 469 4.18 -9.50 21.41
CA LEU A 469 5.14 -10.54 20.96
C LEU A 469 6.53 -9.98 20.58
N GLU A 470 6.63 -8.80 19.98
CA GLU A 470 7.91 -8.11 19.67
C GLU A 470 8.75 -7.77 20.87
N ASN A 471 8.07 -7.14 21.82
CA ASN A 471 8.70 -6.47 22.93
C ASN A 471 8.76 -7.48 24.06
N SER A 472 9.43 -8.59 23.80
CA SER A 472 9.48 -9.72 24.70
C SER A 472 10.88 -10.28 24.78
N TYR A 473 11.11 -11.05 25.85
CA TYR A 473 12.31 -11.84 25.99
C TYR A 473 11.97 -13.30 25.66
N ASP A 474 12.88 -14.02 25.00
CA ASP A 474 12.72 -15.45 24.70
C ASP A 474 12.80 -16.33 25.96
N ALA A 475 13.28 -15.76 27.06
CA ALA A 475 13.40 -16.41 28.35
C ALA A 475 13.17 -15.40 29.47
N LEU A 476 12.75 -15.87 30.63
CA LEU A 476 12.59 -15.01 31.81
C LEU A 476 13.92 -14.27 32.12
N PRO A 477 13.92 -12.93 32.17
CA PRO A 477 15.10 -12.14 32.55
C PRO A 477 15.76 -12.61 33.85
N VAL A 478 17.09 -12.49 33.91
CA VAL A 478 17.90 -13.06 35.00
C VAL A 478 17.54 -12.47 36.37
N ASP A 479 17.22 -11.18 36.42
CA ASP A 479 16.77 -10.47 37.61
C ASP A 479 15.39 -10.95 38.10
N LEU A 480 14.48 -11.30 37.18
CA LEU A 480 13.20 -11.91 37.54
C LEU A 480 13.34 -13.37 38.00
N LYS A 481 14.23 -14.16 37.37
CA LYS A 481 14.44 -15.58 37.70
C LYS A 481 14.78 -15.81 39.18
N THR A 482 15.55 -14.91 39.79
CA THR A 482 16.04 -15.04 41.17
C THR A 482 15.09 -14.47 42.22
N LYS A 483 13.98 -13.83 41.81
CA LYS A 483 13.03 -13.18 42.72
C LYS A 483 12.23 -14.19 43.55
N ASN A 484 12.21 -13.99 44.87
CA ASN A 484 11.44 -14.79 45.83
C ASN A 484 10.01 -14.21 45.97
N LEU A 485 8.99 -15.03 45.69
CA LEU A 485 7.57 -14.66 45.74
C LEU A 485 6.71 -15.86 46.21
N PRO A 486 6.69 -16.17 47.53
CA PRO A 486 6.04 -17.37 48.06
C PRO A 486 4.50 -17.33 47.93
N ILE A 487 3.89 -16.16 48.16
CA ILE A 487 2.46 -15.93 47.97
C ILE A 487 2.27 -15.22 46.63
N LYS A 488 1.61 -15.91 45.69
CA LYS A 488 1.41 -15.44 44.32
C LYS A 488 0.04 -15.85 43.80
N THR A 489 -0.44 -15.09 42.83
CA THR A 489 -1.70 -15.29 42.12
C THR A 489 -1.38 -15.53 40.65
N LEU A 490 -2.04 -16.53 40.06
CA LEU A 490 -2.04 -16.74 38.61
C LEU A 490 -3.30 -16.09 38.03
N SER A 491 -3.12 -15.18 37.08
CA SER A 491 -4.21 -14.68 36.23
C SER A 491 -4.02 -15.26 34.83
N VAL A 492 -5.02 -15.96 34.31
CA VAL A 492 -5.02 -16.54 32.95
C VAL A 492 -6.04 -15.80 32.11
N PHE A 493 -5.58 -15.24 31.00
CA PHE A 493 -6.42 -14.67 29.96
C PHE A 493 -6.25 -15.47 28.67
N VAL A 494 -7.36 -15.74 27.99
CA VAL A 494 -7.36 -16.30 26.64
C VAL A 494 -7.91 -15.26 25.70
N TYR A 495 -7.21 -15.04 24.61
CA TYR A 495 -7.66 -14.17 23.53
C TYR A 495 -7.92 -15.02 22.31
N HIS A 496 -9.19 -15.25 22.01
CA HIS A 496 -9.66 -16.05 20.88
C HIS A 496 -10.11 -15.10 19.78
N PHE A 497 -9.49 -15.21 18.60
CA PHE A 497 -9.85 -14.46 17.40
C PHE A 497 -10.52 -15.36 16.38
N HIS A 498 -11.63 -14.87 15.81
CA HIS A 498 -12.36 -15.52 14.72
C HIS A 498 -12.21 -14.69 13.43
N GLN A 499 -11.99 -15.35 12.29
CA GLN A 499 -11.94 -14.72 10.98
C GLN A 499 -13.02 -15.32 10.07
N ASN A 500 -14.07 -14.56 9.73
CA ASN A 500 -15.20 -15.08 8.95
C ASN A 500 -14.83 -15.34 7.48
N ASP A 501 -14.08 -14.44 6.86
CA ASP A 501 -13.67 -14.56 5.45
C ASP A 501 -12.21 -14.12 5.20
N ILE A 502 -11.69 -14.48 4.03
CA ILE A 502 -10.33 -14.19 3.59
C ILE A 502 -10.14 -12.68 3.41
N GLY A 503 -9.22 -12.09 4.19
CA GLY A 503 -8.92 -10.64 4.15
C GLY A 503 -9.71 -9.79 5.15
N GLU A 504 -10.63 -10.41 5.91
CA GLU A 504 -11.19 -9.77 7.10
C GLU A 504 -10.18 -9.80 8.25
N VAL A 505 -10.20 -8.76 9.11
CA VAL A 505 -9.44 -8.77 10.36
C VAL A 505 -10.02 -9.84 11.26
N PRO A 506 -9.21 -10.70 11.89
CA PRO A 506 -9.71 -11.54 12.96
C PRO A 506 -10.25 -10.66 14.08
N GLU A 507 -11.51 -10.88 14.43
CA GLU A 507 -12.18 -10.18 15.50
C GLU A 507 -12.07 -11.01 16.78
N LEU A 508 -11.87 -10.35 17.91
CA LEU A 508 -11.86 -11.02 19.20
C LEU A 508 -13.25 -11.61 19.46
N ASP A 509 -13.35 -12.93 19.57
CA ASP A 509 -14.57 -13.62 19.92
C ASP A 509 -14.87 -13.39 21.41
N LEU A 510 -15.86 -12.54 21.67
CA LEU A 510 -16.37 -12.23 23.01
C LEU A 510 -17.66 -13.00 23.33
N SER A 511 -18.06 -13.98 22.50
CA SER A 511 -19.27 -14.78 22.72
C SER A 511 -19.20 -15.60 24.02
N GLY A 512 -18.00 -15.88 24.52
CA GLY A 512 -17.78 -16.74 25.68
C GLY A 512 -18.11 -18.21 25.42
N SER A 513 -18.04 -18.64 24.16
CA SER A 513 -18.34 -20.01 23.72
C SER A 513 -17.42 -21.06 24.37
N LEU A 514 -16.17 -20.70 24.67
CA LEU A 514 -15.16 -21.55 25.28
C LEU A 514 -14.63 -20.91 26.58
N THR A 515 -14.52 -21.71 27.65
CA THR A 515 -13.91 -21.25 28.91
C THR A 515 -12.38 -21.38 28.87
N VAL A 516 -11.68 -20.75 29.83
CA VAL A 516 -10.22 -20.96 29.99
C VAL A 516 -9.88 -22.44 30.17
N SER A 517 -10.73 -23.20 30.89
CA SER A 517 -10.50 -24.62 31.09
C SER A 517 -10.61 -25.41 29.78
N ASP A 518 -11.57 -25.05 28.92
CA ASP A 518 -11.74 -25.68 27.60
C ASP A 518 -10.53 -25.40 26.70
N HIS A 519 -10.09 -24.14 26.61
CA HIS A 519 -8.90 -23.79 25.83
C HIS A 519 -7.63 -24.49 26.35
N LEU A 520 -7.38 -24.49 27.66
CA LEU A 520 -6.21 -25.14 28.24
C LEU A 520 -6.26 -26.66 28.02
N LYS A 521 -7.43 -27.30 28.21
CA LYS A 521 -7.60 -28.73 27.97
C LYS A 521 -7.32 -29.09 26.51
N SER A 522 -7.93 -28.37 25.57
CA SER A 522 -7.78 -28.65 24.14
C SER A 522 -6.39 -28.28 23.60
N ALA A 523 -5.62 -27.44 24.32
CA ALA A 523 -4.21 -27.17 24.02
C ALA A 523 -3.23 -28.17 24.65
N GLY A 524 -3.68 -29.08 25.52
CA GLY A 524 -2.82 -29.99 26.28
C GLY A 524 -2.17 -29.36 27.52
N LEU A 525 -2.73 -28.26 28.04
CA LEU A 525 -2.18 -27.43 29.12
C LEU A 525 -2.96 -27.53 30.44
N SER A 526 -3.83 -28.52 30.61
CA SER A 526 -4.70 -28.63 31.80
C SER A 526 -3.93 -28.74 33.12
N GLN A 527 -2.70 -29.27 33.09
CA GLN A 527 -1.82 -29.41 34.26
C GLN A 527 -1.38 -28.06 34.87
N ILE A 528 -1.50 -26.96 34.12
CA ILE A 528 -1.12 -25.63 34.62
C ILE A 528 -2.05 -25.17 35.74
N ILE A 529 -3.34 -25.50 35.68
CA ILE A 529 -4.36 -25.01 36.62
C ILE A 529 -4.77 -26.03 37.68
N GLN A 530 -4.22 -27.25 37.63
CA GLN A 530 -4.27 -28.26 38.69
C GLN A 530 -3.11 -28.01 39.64
#